data_AF-A0A8T3TI72-F1
#
_entry.id   AF-A0A8T3TI72-F1
#
_cell.length_a   1.000
_cell.length_b   1.000
_cell.length_c   1.000
_cell.angle_alpha   90.00
_cell.angle_beta   90.00
_cell.angle_gamma   90.00
#
_symmetry.space_group_name_H-M   'P 1'
#
loop_
_entity.id
_entity.type
_entity.pdbx_description
1 polymer ?
#
loop_
_entity_poly.entity_id
_entity_poly.type
_entity_poly.pdbx_seq_one_letter_code
_entity_poly.pdbx_strand_id
1 'polypeptide(L)'
;MTTEPVAKFFVNNGLVSSAADIHHLLRPLLKQTVAYRYLRAGSMVAHGTGWVERLVVNEPEVSSFFTPLSICINADSFEHLEFDTRPDQLITYALVQGDERVILEFAPVMRGDDAGDAPGQQSFRLTPTPEYVQMELSALDAADAEQPAGEGSAGD
;
A
#
# COMPACT_ATOMS: atom_id res chain seq x y z
N MET A 1 6.51 -7.17 28.81
CA MET A 1 6.42 -6.16 27.74
C MET A 1 6.89 -6.82 26.46
N THR A 2 5.94 -7.27 25.63
CA THR A 2 6.19 -7.88 24.32
C THR A 2 6.62 -6.78 23.37
N THR A 3 7.92 -6.72 23.05
CA THR A 3 8.44 -5.87 21.98
C THR A 3 7.99 -6.51 20.67
N GLU A 4 6.92 -5.99 20.07
CA GLU A 4 6.53 -6.35 18.71
C GLU A 4 7.76 -6.21 17.79
N PRO A 5 8.09 -7.22 16.97
CA PRO A 5 9.27 -7.16 16.14
C PRO A 5 9.11 -6.03 15.12
N VAL A 6 9.96 -5.00 15.24
CA VAL A 6 10.10 -3.94 14.21
C VAL A 6 10.38 -4.64 12.89
N ALA A 7 9.46 -4.50 11.93
CA ALA A 7 9.61 -5.09 10.61
C ALA A 7 10.93 -4.63 9.97
N LYS A 8 11.81 -5.60 9.67
CA LYS A 8 13.21 -5.39 9.22
C LYS A 8 13.37 -5.47 7.69
N PHE A 9 12.30 -5.30 6.92
CA PHE A 9 12.35 -5.49 5.46
C PHE A 9 11.80 -4.27 4.74
N PHE A 10 12.65 -3.67 3.91
CA PHE A 10 12.31 -2.55 3.05
C PHE A 10 12.29 -3.07 1.62
N VAL A 11 11.08 -3.15 1.06
CA VAL A 11 10.89 -3.51 -0.33
C VAL A 11 10.91 -2.21 -1.12
N ASN A 12 11.86 -2.06 -2.04
CA ASN A 12 11.95 -0.86 -2.86
C ASN A 12 10.83 -0.81 -3.89
N ASN A 13 10.43 -1.95 -4.45
CA ASN A 13 9.32 -2.02 -5.38
C ASN A 13 8.52 -3.31 -5.20
N GLY A 14 7.22 -3.26 -5.45
CA GLY A 14 6.38 -4.44 -5.29
C GLY A 14 5.00 -4.26 -5.89
N LEU A 15 4.30 -5.39 -6.02
CA LEU A 15 2.92 -5.46 -6.49
C LEU A 15 2.07 -6.12 -5.42
N VAL A 16 0.92 -5.53 -5.16
CA VAL A 16 -0.02 -5.97 -4.14
C VAL A 16 -1.42 -6.04 -4.73
N SER A 17 -2.03 -7.22 -4.71
CA SER A 17 -3.38 -7.45 -5.24
C SER A 17 -4.47 -7.51 -4.17
N SER A 18 -4.09 -7.62 -2.90
CA SER A 18 -5.02 -7.71 -1.78
C SER A 18 -5.52 -6.33 -1.38
N ALA A 19 -6.85 -6.12 -1.36
CA ALA A 19 -7.45 -4.83 -1.02
C ALA A 19 -7.05 -4.33 0.38
N ALA A 20 -6.88 -5.24 1.35
CA ALA A 20 -6.40 -4.92 2.69
C ALA A 20 -4.96 -4.37 2.66
N ASP A 21 -4.09 -4.97 1.85
CA ASP A 21 -2.69 -4.56 1.73
C ASP A 21 -2.55 -3.28 0.91
N ILE A 22 -3.36 -3.09 -0.14
CA ILE A 22 -3.49 -1.81 -0.87
C ILE A 22 -3.87 -0.70 0.11
N HIS A 23 -4.87 -0.94 0.97
CA HIS A 23 -5.28 0.01 2.00
C HIS A 23 -4.13 0.31 2.98
N HIS A 24 -3.38 -0.70 3.44
CA HIS A 24 -2.23 -0.48 4.34
C HIS A 24 -1.12 0.34 3.68
N LEU A 25 -0.83 0.11 2.39
CA LEU A 25 0.20 0.84 1.66
C LEU A 25 -0.18 2.29 1.37
N LEU A 26 -1.47 2.57 1.14
CA LEU A 26 -1.97 3.92 0.90
C LEU A 26 -2.26 4.70 2.19
N ARG A 27 -2.33 4.03 3.34
CA ARG A 27 -2.57 4.65 4.65
C ARG A 27 -1.66 5.84 4.96
N PRO A 28 -0.37 5.85 4.60
CA PRO A 28 0.50 7.02 4.79
C PRO A 28 0.04 8.25 4.02
N LEU A 29 -0.62 8.08 2.86
CA LEU A 29 -1.12 9.19 2.04
C LEU A 29 -2.38 9.82 2.61
N LEU A 30 -3.07 9.16 3.55
CA LEU A 30 -4.29 9.69 4.16
C LEU A 30 -4.01 11.03 4.84
N LYS A 31 -4.82 12.05 4.55
CA LYS A 31 -4.63 13.42 5.01
C LYS A 31 -3.32 14.06 4.51
N GLN A 32 -2.89 13.71 3.31
CA GLN A 32 -1.78 14.36 2.63
C GLN A 32 -2.20 14.89 1.27
N THR A 33 -1.42 15.83 0.74
CA THR A 33 -1.60 16.29 -0.65
C THR A 33 -0.73 15.45 -1.56
N VAL A 34 -1.35 14.88 -2.58
CA VAL A 34 -0.68 14.01 -3.55
C VAL A 34 -0.90 14.57 -4.96
N ALA A 35 0.10 14.42 -5.81
CA ALA A 35 -0.06 14.56 -7.25
C ALA A 35 -0.65 13.26 -7.79
N TYR A 36 -1.69 13.37 -8.60
CA TYR A 36 -2.31 12.24 -9.29
C TYR A 36 -2.14 12.40 -10.80
N ARG A 37 -1.94 11.27 -11.48
CA ARG A 37 -1.91 11.18 -12.95
C ARG A 37 -2.76 9.98 -13.34
N TYR A 38 -3.84 10.25 -14.05
CA TYR A 38 -4.75 9.24 -14.57
C TYR A 38 -4.40 8.94 -16.01
N LEU A 39 -4.07 7.68 -16.27
CA LEU A 39 -3.75 7.13 -17.58
C LEU A 39 -4.82 6.12 -17.98
N ARG A 40 -5.18 6.12 -19.25
CA ARG A 40 -6.07 5.13 -19.86
C ARG A 40 -5.46 4.66 -21.18
N ALA A 41 -5.33 3.35 -21.36
CA ALA A 41 -4.65 2.76 -22.52
C ALA A 41 -3.26 3.38 -22.79
N GLY A 42 -2.50 3.65 -21.71
CA GLY A 42 -1.16 4.24 -21.77
C GLY A 42 -1.11 5.75 -22.06
N SER A 43 -2.24 6.42 -22.29
CA SER A 43 -2.30 7.86 -22.53
C SER A 43 -2.75 8.62 -21.28
N MET A 44 -2.10 9.73 -20.95
CA MET A 44 -2.49 10.58 -19.82
C MET A 44 -3.79 11.32 -20.16
N VAL A 45 -4.86 11.02 -19.42
CA VAL A 45 -6.19 11.61 -19.59
C VAL A 45 -6.36 12.82 -18.67
N ALA A 46 -5.88 12.72 -17.43
CA ALA A 46 -5.98 13.79 -16.45
C ALA A 46 -4.78 13.78 -15.50
N HIS A 47 -4.44 14.94 -14.96
CA HIS A 47 -3.46 15.07 -13.89
C HIS A 47 -3.83 16.25 -12.99
N GLY A 48 -3.32 16.24 -11.77
CA GLY A 48 -3.55 17.32 -10.81
C GLY A 48 -2.92 17.03 -9.46
N THR A 49 -3.24 17.87 -8.49
CA THR A 49 -2.90 17.66 -7.08
C THR A 49 -4.18 17.71 -6.27
N GLY A 50 -4.34 16.83 -5.29
CA GLY A 50 -5.52 16.81 -4.43
C GLY A 50 -5.21 16.27 -3.04
N TRP A 51 -6.09 16.60 -2.09
CA TRP A 51 -5.99 16.15 -0.71
C TRP A 51 -6.65 14.78 -0.55
N VAL A 52 -5.94 13.79 -0.03
CA VAL A 52 -6.51 12.47 0.26
C VAL A 52 -7.36 12.57 1.52
N GLU A 53 -8.67 12.62 1.32
CA GLU A 53 -9.65 12.77 2.40
C GLU A 53 -10.01 11.42 3.02
N ARG A 54 -10.24 10.42 2.16
CA ARG A 54 -10.76 9.13 2.57
C ARG A 54 -10.10 7.99 1.80
N LEU A 55 -9.80 6.92 2.52
CA LEU A 55 -9.37 5.64 1.99
C LEU A 55 -10.33 4.59 2.54
N VAL A 56 -10.97 3.82 1.67
CA VAL A 56 -11.98 2.82 2.05
C VAL A 56 -11.61 1.45 1.54
N VAL A 57 -12.09 0.42 2.24
CA VAL A 57 -11.92 -0.99 1.91
C VAL A 57 -13.14 -1.77 2.43
N ASN A 58 -13.57 -2.79 1.70
CA ASN A 58 -14.82 -3.52 1.91
C ASN A 58 -16.08 -2.64 1.83
N GLU A 59 -16.05 -1.56 1.05
CA GLU A 59 -17.18 -0.65 0.84
C GLU A 59 -17.49 -0.52 -0.66
N PRO A 60 -18.10 -1.55 -1.31
CA PRO A 60 -18.34 -1.55 -2.75
C PRO A 60 -19.32 -0.47 -3.23
N GLU A 61 -20.09 0.11 -2.31
CA GLU A 61 -21.03 1.22 -2.59
C GLU A 61 -20.30 2.57 -2.80
N VAL A 62 -19.03 2.67 -2.39
CA VAL A 62 -18.23 3.90 -2.50
C VAL A 62 -17.34 3.82 -3.73
N SER A 63 -17.42 4.81 -4.62
CA SER A 63 -16.52 4.89 -5.78
C SER A 63 -15.26 5.70 -5.47
N SER A 64 -14.17 5.35 -6.14
CA SER A 64 -12.95 6.17 -6.16
C SER A 64 -13.15 7.44 -6.98
N PHE A 65 -12.71 8.59 -6.49
CA PHE A 65 -12.71 9.83 -7.25
C PHE A 65 -11.46 10.66 -6.97
N PHE A 66 -10.96 11.31 -8.03
CA PHE A 66 -9.75 12.12 -8.00
C PHE A 66 -10.09 13.53 -8.46
N THR A 67 -10.27 14.45 -7.50
CA THR A 67 -10.50 15.85 -7.79
C THR A 67 -9.39 16.71 -7.18
N PRO A 68 -9.17 17.93 -7.69
CA PRO A 68 -8.21 18.84 -7.09
C PRO A 68 -8.56 19.27 -5.65
N LEU A 69 -9.84 19.16 -5.25
CA LEU A 69 -10.30 19.53 -3.91
C LEU A 69 -10.13 18.37 -2.93
N SER A 70 -10.59 17.18 -3.31
CA SER A 70 -10.53 15.99 -2.48
C SER A 70 -10.38 14.72 -3.32
N ILE A 71 -9.66 13.77 -2.75
CA ILE A 71 -9.39 12.45 -3.30
C ILE A 71 -9.97 11.42 -2.33
N CYS A 72 -10.78 10.53 -2.87
CA CYS A 72 -11.26 9.33 -2.18
C CYS A 72 -10.81 8.11 -2.98
N ILE A 73 -10.16 7.18 -2.29
CA ILE A 73 -9.64 5.95 -2.92
C ILE A 73 -10.37 4.77 -2.28
N ASN A 74 -11.03 3.96 -3.10
CA ASN A 74 -11.55 2.67 -2.70
C ASN A 74 -10.59 1.57 -3.18
N ALA A 75 -10.02 0.83 -2.23
CA ALA A 75 -9.10 -0.27 -2.53
C ALA A 75 -9.79 -1.42 -3.31
N ASP A 76 -11.11 -1.60 -3.16
CA ASP A 76 -11.89 -2.61 -3.89
C ASP A 76 -12.07 -2.26 -5.38
N SER A 77 -11.81 -1.01 -5.78
CA SER A 77 -11.93 -0.58 -7.18
C SER A 77 -10.75 -0.99 -8.05
N PHE A 78 -9.64 -1.46 -7.47
CA PHE A 78 -8.40 -1.72 -8.19
C PHE A 78 -8.01 -3.19 -8.11
N GLU A 79 -7.44 -3.73 -9.19
CA GLU A 79 -7.01 -5.12 -9.26
C GLU A 79 -5.69 -5.34 -8.50
N HIS A 80 -4.80 -4.36 -8.61
CA HIS A 80 -3.54 -4.35 -7.89
C HIS A 80 -2.98 -2.93 -7.77
N LEU A 81 -2.09 -2.77 -6.79
CA LEU A 81 -1.25 -1.60 -6.60
C LEU A 81 0.19 -1.99 -6.81
N GLU A 82 0.89 -1.24 -7.64
CA GLU A 82 2.33 -1.26 -7.75
C GLU A 82 2.90 -0.12 -6.91
N PHE A 83 3.96 -0.35 -6.16
CA PHE A 83 4.68 0.71 -5.47
C PHE A 83 6.15 0.68 -5.88
N ASP A 84 6.76 1.87 -5.99
CA ASP A 84 8.18 2.05 -6.28
C ASP A 84 8.75 3.16 -5.38
N THR A 85 9.77 2.82 -4.61
CA THR A 85 10.47 3.70 -3.68
C THR A 85 11.66 4.29 -4.41
N ARG A 86 11.55 5.57 -4.72
CA ARG A 86 12.56 6.31 -5.44
C ARG A 86 13.81 6.51 -4.57
N PRO A 87 15.00 6.78 -5.17
CA PRO A 87 16.21 7.08 -4.41
C PRO A 87 16.09 8.29 -3.47
N ASP A 88 15.14 9.19 -3.72
CA ASP A 88 14.76 10.31 -2.85
C ASP A 88 13.83 9.92 -1.68
N GLN A 89 13.61 8.62 -1.45
CA GLN A 89 12.72 8.05 -0.42
C GLN A 89 11.23 8.38 -0.58
N LEU A 90 10.83 8.93 -1.72
CA LEU A 90 9.43 9.11 -2.09
C LEU A 90 8.89 7.84 -2.73
N ILE A 91 7.70 7.43 -2.33
CA ILE A 91 7.02 6.25 -2.86
C ILE A 91 6.05 6.70 -3.94
N THR A 92 6.17 6.10 -5.12
CA THR A 92 5.22 6.24 -6.22
C THR A 92 4.26 5.06 -6.16
N TYR A 93 2.96 5.34 -6.07
CA TYR A 93 1.92 4.32 -6.02
C TYR A 93 1.16 4.31 -7.33
N ALA A 94 1.04 3.16 -7.96
CA ALA A 94 0.35 2.96 -9.22
C ALA A 94 -0.81 2.00 -8.99
N LEU A 95 -2.02 2.55 -8.94
CA LEU A 95 -3.26 1.81 -8.85
C LEU A 95 -3.69 1.39 -10.25
N VAL A 96 -3.92 0.08 -10.48
CA VAL A 96 -4.22 -0.48 -11.80
C VAL A 96 -5.59 -1.17 -11.79
N GLN A 97 -6.36 -0.92 -12.85
CA GLN A 97 -7.64 -1.54 -13.12
C GLN A 97 -7.78 -1.74 -14.64
N GLY A 98 -7.48 -2.93 -15.15
CA GLY A 98 -7.49 -3.21 -16.59
C GLY A 98 -6.56 -2.27 -17.37
N ASP A 99 -7.13 -1.51 -18.31
CA ASP A 99 -6.40 -0.49 -19.11
C ASP A 99 -6.26 0.87 -18.41
N GLU A 100 -6.82 1.02 -17.21
CA GLU A 100 -6.82 2.25 -16.42
C GLU A 100 -5.76 2.19 -15.33
N ARG A 101 -5.00 3.28 -15.18
CA ARG A 101 -3.95 3.39 -14.17
C ARG A 101 -3.94 4.77 -13.54
N VAL A 102 -3.90 4.83 -12.22
CA VAL A 102 -3.72 6.08 -11.46
C VAL A 102 -2.38 6.04 -10.75
N ILE A 103 -1.49 6.95 -11.13
CA ILE A 103 -0.21 7.14 -10.47
C ILE A 103 -0.38 8.25 -9.42
N LEU A 104 0.00 7.95 -8.19
CA LEU A 104 0.00 8.84 -7.04
C LEU A 104 1.45 9.06 -6.59
N GLU A 105 1.85 10.30 -6.54
CA GLU A 105 3.16 10.73 -6.06
C GLU A 105 2.94 11.72 -4.93
N PHE A 106 3.76 11.62 -3.87
CA PHE A 106 3.73 12.64 -2.82
C PHE A 106 4.15 13.99 -3.41
N ALA A 107 3.29 14.99 -3.26
CA ALA A 107 3.59 16.36 -3.67
C ALA A 107 3.72 17.19 -2.39
N PRO A 108 4.94 17.55 -1.95
CA PRO A 108 5.10 18.52 -0.89
C PRO A 108 4.59 19.85 -1.42
N VAL A 109 3.33 20.16 -1.15
CA VAL A 109 2.86 21.52 -1.29
C VAL A 109 3.53 22.28 -0.16
N MET A 110 4.63 22.97 -0.48
CA MET A 110 5.09 24.11 0.29
C MET A 110 3.92 25.12 0.29
N ARG A 111 2.98 24.92 1.21
CA ARG A 111 2.01 25.95 1.56
C ARG A 111 2.84 27.01 2.25
N GLY A 112 3.11 28.11 1.56
CA GLY A 112 3.93 29.20 2.07
C GLY A 112 3.51 29.61 3.48
N ASP A 113 4.52 29.89 4.31
CA ASP A 113 4.43 30.54 5.62
C ASP A 113 3.68 29.82 6.76
N ASP A 114 4.03 28.55 7.03
CA ASP A 114 4.11 28.08 8.44
C ASP A 114 5.10 26.91 8.55
N ALA A 115 6.38 27.23 8.66
CA ALA A 115 7.46 26.27 8.90
C ALA A 115 7.49 25.83 10.40
N GLY A 116 6.35 25.36 10.91
CA GLY A 116 6.18 24.99 12.32
C GLY A 116 5.71 23.56 12.55
N ASP A 117 4.73 23.06 11.79
CA ASP A 117 4.09 21.77 12.08
C ASP A 117 3.35 21.22 10.85
N ALA A 118 4.09 20.82 9.81
CA ALA A 118 3.53 20.02 8.72
C ALA A 118 3.91 18.55 8.97
N PRO A 119 2.98 17.57 8.90
CA PRO A 119 3.35 16.16 8.93
C PRO A 119 4.12 15.84 7.64
N GLY A 120 5.44 16.02 7.69
CA GLY A 120 6.34 15.50 6.68
C GLY A 120 6.26 13.97 6.70
N GLN A 121 6.20 13.35 5.53
CA GLN A 121 6.43 11.92 5.42
C GLN A 121 7.80 11.63 6.04
N GLN A 122 7.85 10.78 7.06
CA GLN A 122 9.10 10.46 7.75
C GLN A 122 10.07 9.85 6.73
N SER A 123 11.11 10.60 6.37
CA SER A 123 12.18 10.11 5.51
C SER A 123 12.97 9.05 6.29
N PHE A 124 12.69 7.77 6.03
CA PHE A 124 13.52 6.69 6.55
C PHE A 124 14.83 6.67 5.77
N ARG A 125 15.89 7.28 6.32
CA ARG A 125 17.24 7.17 5.77
C ARG A 125 17.67 5.70 5.75
N LEU A 126 17.61 5.09 4.58
CA LEU A 126 18.04 3.71 4.35
C LEU A 126 19.25 3.75 3.43
N THR A 127 20.40 3.33 3.97
CA THR A 127 21.62 3.11 3.19
C THR A 127 21.37 1.89 2.28
N PRO A 128 21.40 2.04 0.94
CA PRO A 128 21.07 0.94 0.04
C PRO A 128 22.19 -0.09 0.02
N THR A 129 21.90 -1.31 0.48
CA THR A 129 22.77 -2.49 0.26
C THR A 129 22.17 -3.38 -0.83
N PRO A 130 22.96 -3.77 -1.87
CA PRO A 130 22.45 -4.42 -3.08
C PRO A 130 22.43 -5.95 -2.95
N GLU A 131 21.48 -6.50 -2.19
CA GLU A 131 21.31 -7.97 -2.09
C GLU A 131 19.90 -8.34 -2.57
N TYR A 132 19.80 -8.81 -3.83
CA TYR A 132 18.56 -9.33 -4.38
C TYR A 132 18.22 -10.68 -3.73
N VAL A 133 16.95 -10.88 -3.34
CA VAL A 133 16.47 -12.15 -2.76
C VAL A 133 15.35 -12.73 -3.64
N GLN A 134 15.58 -13.93 -4.17
CA GLN A 134 14.57 -14.79 -4.80
C GLN A 134 13.72 -15.46 -3.70
N MET A 135 12.38 -15.41 -3.81
CA MET A 135 11.49 -16.09 -2.87
C MET A 135 10.81 -17.30 -3.53
N GLU A 136 10.96 -18.47 -2.94
CA GLU A 136 10.14 -19.65 -3.26
C GLU A 136 8.87 -19.65 -2.40
N LEU A 137 7.71 -19.75 -3.07
CA LEU A 137 6.41 -19.88 -2.41
C LEU A 137 6.26 -21.32 -1.92
N SER A 138 6.42 -21.57 -0.62
CA SER A 138 6.00 -22.85 -0.04
C SER A 138 4.47 -22.90 -0.01
N ALA A 139 3.89 -23.77 -0.83
CA ALA A 139 2.46 -24.09 -0.77
C ALA A 139 2.12 -24.54 0.66
N LEU A 140 1.10 -23.91 1.27
CA LEU A 140 0.57 -24.35 2.56
C LEU A 140 0.08 -25.80 2.40
N ASP A 141 0.75 -26.71 3.11
CA ASP A 141 0.44 -28.12 3.19
C ASP A 141 -0.97 -28.32 3.77
N ALA A 142 -1.82 -28.98 2.98
CA ALA A 142 -3.16 -29.39 3.37
C ALA A 142 -3.06 -30.66 4.24
N ALA A 143 -2.80 -30.52 5.53
CA ALA A 143 -2.93 -31.63 6.48
C ALA A 143 -3.05 -31.14 7.94
N ASP A 144 -4.25 -30.77 8.38
CA ASP A 144 -4.65 -30.96 9.79
C ASP A 144 -6.17 -31.09 9.90
N ALA A 145 -6.66 -32.31 9.68
CA ALA A 145 -7.98 -32.75 10.12
C ALA A 145 -8.03 -34.28 10.19
N GLU A 146 -7.15 -34.91 10.98
CA GLU A 146 -7.36 -36.30 11.37
C GLU A 146 -6.83 -36.56 12.78
N GLN A 147 -7.75 -36.46 13.76
CA GLN A 147 -7.48 -36.70 15.17
C GLN A 147 -8.18 -38.01 15.58
N PRO A 148 -7.46 -39.12 15.81
CA PRO A 148 -8.02 -40.28 16.47
C PRO A 148 -7.85 -40.16 17.98
N ALA A 149 -8.98 -40.18 18.71
CA ALA A 149 -9.03 -40.30 20.15
C ALA A 149 -9.02 -41.78 20.55
N GLY A 150 -8.08 -42.19 21.40
CA GLY A 150 -8.18 -43.46 22.10
C GLY A 150 -6.87 -43.93 22.73
N GLU A 151 -6.68 -43.67 24.03
CA GLU A 151 -5.93 -44.58 24.89
C GLU A 151 -6.35 -44.38 26.36
N GLY A 152 -7.16 -45.32 26.84
CA GLY A 152 -7.50 -45.52 28.25
C GLY A 152 -6.59 -46.58 28.85
N SER A 153 -6.06 -46.27 30.03
CA SER A 153 -5.07 -47.04 30.80
C SER A 153 -5.53 -48.46 31.15
N ALA A 154 -4.68 -49.45 30.88
CA ALA A 154 -4.71 -50.79 31.49
C ALA A 154 -3.86 -50.80 32.77
N GLY A 155 -4.23 -51.64 33.75
CA GLY A 155 -3.56 -51.77 35.03
C GLY A 155 -2.42 -52.79 35.08
N ASP A 156 -1.72 -52.77 36.21
CA ASP A 156 -1.10 -53.91 36.91
C ASP A 156 -1.03 -53.55 38.41
#